data_AF-V5IFZ6-F1
#
_entry.id   AF-V5IFZ6-F1
#
_cell.length_a   1.000
_cell.length_b   1.000
_cell.length_c   1.000
_cell.angle_alpha   90.00
_cell.angle_beta   90.00
_cell.angle_gamma   90.00
#
_symmetry.space_group_name_H-M   'P 1'
#
loop_
_entity.id
_entity.type
_entity.pdbx_description
1 polymer ?
#
loop_
_entity_poly.entity_id
_entity_poly.type
_entity_poly.pdbx_seq_one_letter_code
_entity_poly.pdbx_strand_id
1 'polypeptide(L)'
;MRAVLLVPFLLVAVLAAPAQEGKCDPEKCKMSENCQCASTDPPNKMSVQDTPQLVMLSFDGAINEGNMPFYRQLLDGTQKRKNKKSGCKIGATFFVNHEYLDYTAVHELHNSGSEIGLRSITLNGTSDYWSKLDTDGWKAEMVGERDLLASHAAIPASDIVGMRAPLLQTGGDNSYKMLKENGFLYDSSIPHNRVKDGGKPMFPYTLDYRLQTPCIIAPCPQNKYPGLWTIPMNMWF
;
A
#
# COMPACT_ATOMS: atom_id res chain seq x y z
N MET A 1 2.49 -39.94 -69.74
CA MET A 1 2.06 -40.07 -68.33
C MET A 1 2.80 -39.00 -67.53
N ARG A 2 2.12 -37.93 -67.10
CA ARG A 2 2.72 -36.87 -66.27
C ARG A 2 2.32 -37.14 -64.82
N ALA A 3 3.30 -37.44 -63.97
CA ALA A 3 3.09 -37.59 -62.54
C ALA A 3 3.07 -36.20 -61.88
N VAL A 4 1.99 -35.89 -61.17
CA VAL A 4 1.85 -34.68 -60.35
C VAL A 4 2.19 -35.08 -58.91
N LEU A 5 3.30 -34.55 -58.40
CA LEU A 5 3.69 -34.66 -56.98
C LEU A 5 2.96 -33.58 -56.18
N LEU A 6 2.02 -34.01 -55.34
CA LEU A 6 1.38 -33.17 -54.33
C LEU A 6 2.17 -33.32 -53.02
N VAL A 7 2.87 -32.26 -52.61
CA VAL A 7 3.52 -32.16 -51.30
C VAL A 7 2.52 -31.49 -50.35
N PRO A 8 2.08 -32.15 -49.26
CA PRO A 8 1.17 -31.53 -48.30
C PRO A 8 1.96 -30.57 -47.41
N PHE A 9 1.63 -29.28 -47.47
CA PHE A 9 2.06 -28.30 -46.48
C PHE A 9 1.33 -28.57 -45.16
N LEU A 10 2.03 -29.15 -44.18
CA LEU A 10 1.58 -29.17 -42.79
C LEU A 10 1.74 -27.77 -42.19
N LEU A 11 0.65 -27.01 -42.12
CA LEU A 11 0.56 -25.85 -41.24
C LEU A 11 0.59 -26.34 -39.79
N VAL A 12 1.73 -26.18 -39.12
CA VAL A 12 1.80 -26.33 -37.66
C VAL A 12 1.26 -25.04 -37.06
N ALA A 13 -0.02 -25.05 -36.66
CA ALA A 13 -0.60 -23.98 -35.86
C ALA A 13 0.04 -24.04 -34.46
N VAL A 14 0.93 -23.09 -34.16
CA VAL A 14 1.44 -22.89 -32.80
C VAL A 14 0.27 -22.33 -31.98
N LEU A 15 -0.42 -23.22 -31.25
CA LEU A 15 -1.38 -22.82 -30.24
C LEU A 15 -0.62 -22.13 -29.10
N ALA A 16 -0.53 -20.81 -29.15
CA ALA A 16 -0.17 -20.02 -27.98
C ALA A 16 -1.21 -20.31 -26.90
N ALA A 17 -0.77 -20.89 -25.78
CA ALA A 17 -1.63 -21.09 -24.62
C ALA A 17 -2.23 -19.73 -24.22
N PRO A 18 -3.53 -19.64 -23.93
CA PRO A 18 -4.12 -18.39 -23.45
C PRO A 18 -3.40 -17.96 -22.18
N ALA A 19 -2.98 -16.69 -22.13
CA ALA A 19 -2.39 -16.11 -20.94
C ALA A 19 -3.34 -16.34 -19.76
N GLN A 20 -2.81 -16.88 -18.66
CA GLN A 20 -3.60 -17.20 -17.47
C GLN A 20 -4.20 -15.89 -16.91
N GLU A 21 -5.50 -15.69 -17.16
CA GLU A 21 -6.22 -14.46 -16.81
C GLU A 21 -6.01 -14.12 -15.33
N GLY A 22 -5.38 -12.97 -15.05
CA GLY A 22 -5.19 -12.46 -13.69
C GLY A 22 -3.83 -12.70 -13.05
N LYS A 23 -2.92 -13.49 -13.64
CA LYS A 23 -1.52 -13.51 -13.18
C LYS A 23 -0.75 -12.30 -13.71
N CYS A 24 0.09 -11.70 -12.87
CA CYS A 24 0.93 -10.58 -13.28
C CYS A 24 1.94 -11.01 -14.34
N ASP A 25 2.10 -10.19 -15.38
CA ASP A 25 3.06 -10.39 -16.45
C ASP A 25 4.27 -9.46 -16.22
N PRO A 26 5.43 -9.99 -15.76
CA PRO A 26 6.62 -9.18 -15.50
C PRO A 26 7.23 -8.54 -16.76
N GLU A 27 6.86 -9.01 -17.95
CA GLU A 27 7.29 -8.40 -19.21
C GLU A 27 6.46 -7.18 -19.60
N LYS A 28 5.27 -7.04 -19.04
CA LYS A 28 4.40 -5.86 -19.25
C LYS A 28 4.37 -4.94 -18.03
N CYS A 29 4.48 -5.48 -16.83
CA CYS A 29 4.48 -4.71 -15.59
C CYS A 29 5.89 -4.20 -15.31
N LYS A 30 6.21 -3.00 -15.81
CA LYS A 30 7.52 -2.38 -15.66
C LYS A 30 7.48 -1.24 -14.64
N MET A 31 8.53 -1.16 -13.81
CA MET A 31 8.69 -0.07 -12.84
C MET A 31 8.71 1.32 -13.50
N SER A 32 9.21 1.42 -14.73
CA SER A 32 9.19 2.66 -15.53
C SER A 32 7.78 3.21 -15.78
N GLU A 33 6.75 2.37 -15.64
CA GLU A 33 5.33 2.70 -15.79
C GLU A 33 4.61 2.66 -14.43
N ASN A 34 5.34 2.71 -13.32
CA ASN A 34 4.80 2.57 -11.96
C ASN A 34 4.00 1.27 -11.77
N CYS A 35 4.50 0.16 -12.32
CA CYS A 35 3.92 -1.18 -12.16
C CYS A 35 4.94 -2.13 -11.54
N GLN A 36 4.53 -2.86 -10.49
CA GLN A 36 5.33 -3.89 -9.85
C GLN A 36 4.47 -5.12 -9.53
N CYS A 37 4.87 -6.29 -10.01
CA CYS A 37 4.26 -7.56 -9.62
C CYS A 37 4.60 -7.92 -8.17
N ALA A 38 3.67 -8.60 -7.48
CA ALA A 38 3.92 -9.16 -6.17
C ALA A 38 5.07 -10.18 -6.23
N SER A 39 6.02 -10.04 -5.30
CA SER A 39 7.21 -10.88 -5.24
C SER A 39 7.73 -10.96 -3.81
N THR A 40 8.26 -12.12 -3.45
CA THR A 40 9.07 -12.31 -2.24
C THR A 40 10.56 -12.06 -2.48
N ASP A 41 10.96 -11.90 -3.75
CA ASP A 41 12.34 -11.59 -4.12
C ASP A 41 12.55 -10.07 -4.13
N PRO A 42 13.76 -9.59 -3.77
CA PRO A 42 14.04 -8.16 -3.77
C PRO A 42 13.73 -7.47 -5.11
N PRO A 43 13.25 -6.21 -5.08
CA PRO A 43 12.98 -5.46 -6.29
C PRO A 43 14.25 -5.24 -7.11
N ASN A 44 14.09 -4.94 -8.40
CA ASN A 44 15.19 -4.69 -9.34
C ASN A 44 16.21 -5.84 -9.48
N LYS A 45 15.81 -7.09 -9.16
CA LYS A 45 16.67 -8.28 -9.23
C LYS A 45 17.94 -8.16 -8.37
N MET A 46 17.88 -7.37 -7.31
CA MET A 46 18.99 -7.24 -6.36
C MET A 46 19.20 -8.54 -5.60
N SER A 47 20.46 -8.84 -5.23
CA SER A 47 20.72 -9.90 -4.26
C SER A 47 20.21 -9.47 -2.88
N VAL A 48 19.88 -10.43 -2.02
CA VAL A 48 19.48 -10.13 -0.63
C VAL A 48 20.58 -9.36 0.10
N GLN A 49 21.85 -9.70 -0.15
CA GLN A 49 23.02 -9.09 0.45
C GLN A 49 23.18 -7.61 0.05
N ASP A 50 22.84 -7.27 -1.19
CA ASP A 50 22.96 -5.90 -1.71
C ASP A 50 21.72 -5.05 -1.43
N THR A 51 20.60 -5.67 -1.05
CA THR A 51 19.32 -4.99 -0.82
C THR A 51 19.33 -4.23 0.51
N PRO A 52 19.12 -2.90 0.51
CA PRO A 52 18.98 -2.15 1.76
C PRO A 52 17.75 -2.61 2.55
N GLN A 53 17.93 -2.91 3.85
CA GLN A 53 16.79 -3.15 4.73
C GLN A 53 16.08 -1.84 5.04
N LEU A 54 14.91 -1.65 4.43
CA LEU A 54 13.99 -0.57 4.80
C LEU A 54 13.16 -1.00 6.01
N VAL A 55 12.92 -0.07 6.93
CA VAL A 55 12.06 -0.28 8.10
C VAL A 55 11.04 0.84 8.12
N MET A 56 9.77 0.49 7.90
CA MET A 56 8.64 1.42 8.03
C MET A 56 8.13 1.35 9.47
N LEU A 57 8.53 2.31 10.29
CA LEU A 57 7.97 2.47 11.63
C LEU A 57 6.65 3.21 11.52
N SER A 58 5.55 2.56 11.88
CA SER A 58 4.23 3.19 11.83
C SER A 58 3.51 3.19 13.17
N PHE A 59 2.78 4.28 13.45
CA PHE A 59 1.88 4.40 14.58
C PHE A 59 0.46 4.63 14.08
N ASP A 60 -0.49 3.93 14.68
CA ASP A 60 -1.90 4.04 14.34
C ASP A 60 -2.64 4.75 15.49
N GLY A 61 -3.54 5.67 15.17
CA GLY A 61 -4.44 6.32 16.12
C GLY A 61 -4.17 7.81 16.36
N ALA A 62 -4.95 8.40 17.25
CA ALA A 62 -4.93 9.83 17.52
C ALA A 62 -3.62 10.28 18.20
N ILE A 63 -3.04 11.35 17.67
CA ILE A 63 -1.88 12.04 18.24
C ILE A 63 -2.38 13.13 19.19
N ASN A 64 -1.86 13.16 20.40
CA ASN A 64 -2.27 14.11 21.44
C ASN A 64 -1.16 14.33 22.48
N GLU A 65 -1.45 15.15 23.50
CA GLU A 65 -0.51 15.48 24.57
C GLU A 65 0.06 14.27 25.32
N GLY A 66 -0.68 13.15 25.37
CA GLY A 66 -0.25 11.94 26.09
C GLY A 66 0.85 11.17 25.37
N ASN A 67 0.86 11.15 24.03
CA ASN A 67 1.82 10.37 23.24
C ASN A 67 2.91 11.22 22.58
N MET A 68 2.70 12.53 22.40
CA MET A 68 3.71 13.42 21.83
C MET A 68 5.07 13.44 22.56
N PRO A 69 5.15 13.39 23.91
CA PRO A 69 6.44 13.29 24.59
C PRO A 69 7.26 12.07 24.14
N PHE A 70 6.60 10.93 23.92
CA PHE A 70 7.24 9.73 23.41
C PHE A 70 7.69 9.90 21.96
N TYR A 71 6.84 10.44 21.08
CA TYR A 71 7.21 10.65 19.68
C TYR A 71 8.36 11.64 19.53
N ARG A 72 8.36 12.74 20.30
CA ARG A 72 9.49 13.69 20.34
C ARG A 72 10.76 13.03 20.85
N GLN A 73 10.71 12.15 21.85
CA GLN A 73 11.90 11.42 22.32
C GLN A 73 12.41 10.39 21.29
N LEU A 74 11.50 9.75 20.58
CA LEU A 74 11.81 8.71 19.60
C LEU A 74 12.38 9.30 18.30
N LEU A 75 11.73 10.32 17.76
CA LEU A 75 12.07 10.98 16.51
C LEU A 75 13.01 12.19 16.72
N ASP A 76 13.36 12.44 17.98
CA ASP A 76 14.15 13.57 18.49
C ASP A 76 15.18 14.13 17.50
N GLY A 77 15.04 15.44 17.30
CA GLY A 77 15.92 16.29 16.51
C GLY A 77 17.35 16.42 17.05
N THR A 78 17.74 15.77 18.16
CA THR A 78 19.13 15.70 18.66
C THR A 78 20.12 15.03 17.71
N GLN A 79 19.70 14.63 16.50
CA GLN A 79 20.55 14.07 15.45
C GLN A 79 21.16 12.69 15.80
N LYS A 80 20.75 12.07 16.92
CA LYS A 80 21.30 10.78 17.37
C LYS A 80 20.83 9.61 16.52
N ARG A 81 19.56 9.61 16.09
CA ARG A 81 18.99 8.55 15.25
C ARG A 81 19.00 8.98 13.79
N LYS A 82 19.99 8.49 13.07
CA LYS A 82 20.17 8.72 11.63
C LYS A 82 20.22 7.42 10.87
N ASN A 83 19.73 7.46 9.64
CA ASN A 83 20.03 6.39 8.70
C ASN A 83 21.56 6.33 8.51
N LYS A 84 22.16 5.16 8.76
CA LYS A 84 23.62 4.98 8.74
C LYS A 84 24.23 5.29 7.37
N LYS A 85 23.49 5.08 6.28
CA LYS A 85 23.98 5.25 4.91
C LYS A 85 23.77 6.67 4.40
N SER A 86 22.59 7.26 4.61
CA SER A 86 22.29 8.62 4.10
C SER A 86 22.66 9.74 5.08
N GLY A 87 22.79 9.45 6.38
CA GLY A 87 22.99 10.46 7.40
C GLY A 87 21.75 11.33 7.70
N CYS A 88 20.63 11.09 7.01
CA CYS A 88 19.35 11.75 7.26
C CYS A 88 18.78 11.32 8.62
N LYS A 89 18.00 12.21 9.25
CA LYS A 89 17.15 11.83 10.38
C LYS A 89 16.21 10.69 9.97
N ILE A 90 15.89 9.82 10.92
CA ILE A 90 14.80 8.85 10.70
C ILE A 90 13.44 9.58 10.78
N GLY A 91 12.47 9.07 10.05
CA GLY A 91 11.06 9.45 10.18
C GLY A 91 10.21 8.23 10.56
N ALA A 92 8.93 8.47 10.80
CA ALA A 92 7.91 7.44 10.94
C ALA A 92 6.68 7.81 10.11
N THR A 93 5.77 6.86 9.93
CA THR A 93 4.47 7.08 9.28
C THR A 93 3.37 7.02 10.34
N PHE A 94 2.54 8.05 10.44
CA PHE A 94 1.42 8.09 11.38
C PHE A 94 0.10 7.94 10.63
N PHE A 95 -0.60 6.82 10.82
CA PHE A 95 -1.97 6.65 10.33
C PHE A 95 -2.92 7.17 11.41
N VAL A 96 -3.22 8.46 11.33
CA VAL A 96 -4.02 9.17 12.34
C VAL A 96 -5.51 8.98 12.09
N ASN A 97 -6.32 9.11 13.15
CA ASN A 97 -7.77 9.22 13.08
C ASN A 97 -8.21 10.59 13.64
N HIS A 98 -9.39 11.08 13.25
CA HIS A 98 -9.88 12.40 13.69
C HIS A 98 -10.17 12.52 15.19
N GLU A 99 -10.86 11.55 15.77
CA GLU A 99 -11.32 11.64 17.17
C GLU A 99 -10.13 11.79 18.15
N TYR A 100 -10.18 12.80 19.03
CA TYR A 100 -9.13 13.18 20.00
C TYR A 100 -7.78 13.61 19.40
N LEU A 101 -7.74 13.97 18.11
CA LEU A 101 -6.53 14.40 17.43
C LEU A 101 -6.17 15.86 17.74
N ASP A 102 -4.92 16.08 18.17
CA ASP A 102 -4.31 17.40 18.21
C ASP A 102 -3.65 17.72 16.86
N TYR A 103 -4.33 18.51 16.04
CA TYR A 103 -3.83 18.92 14.73
C TYR A 103 -2.51 19.71 14.78
N THR A 104 -2.24 20.43 15.88
CA THR A 104 -0.97 21.16 16.03
C THR A 104 0.19 20.18 16.21
N ALA A 105 -0.03 19.13 17.01
CA ALA A 105 0.93 18.05 17.18
C ALA A 105 1.18 17.27 15.87
N VAL A 106 0.13 17.04 15.08
CA VAL A 106 0.25 16.41 13.75
C VAL A 106 1.07 17.30 12.80
N HIS A 107 0.82 18.61 12.78
CA HIS A 107 1.61 19.57 12.01
C HIS A 107 3.10 19.53 12.40
N GLU A 108 3.41 19.47 13.69
CA GLU A 108 4.80 19.37 14.19
C GLU A 108 5.51 18.13 13.64
N LEU A 109 4.83 16.98 13.63
CA LEU A 109 5.41 15.71 13.14
C LEU A 109 5.63 15.72 11.63
N HIS A 110 4.66 16.24 10.86
CA HIS A 110 4.80 16.42 9.40
C HIS A 110 5.97 17.36 9.07
N ASN A 111 6.02 18.54 9.71
CA ASN A 111 7.09 19.52 9.49
C ASN A 111 8.47 19.01 9.95
N SER A 112 8.50 18.00 10.83
CA SER A 112 9.72 17.31 11.26
C SER A 112 10.17 16.19 10.30
N GLY A 113 9.43 15.95 9.22
CA GLY A 113 9.76 14.97 8.18
C GLY A 113 9.11 13.59 8.38
N SER A 114 8.12 13.47 9.26
CA SER A 114 7.29 12.26 9.34
C SER A 114 6.18 12.28 8.31
N GLU A 115 5.79 11.11 7.83
CA GLU A 115 4.65 10.96 6.94
C GLU A 115 3.36 10.91 7.75
N ILE A 116 2.32 11.59 7.26
CA ILE A 116 0.97 11.52 7.82
C ILE A 116 0.08 10.80 6.80
N GLY A 117 -0.44 9.64 7.20
CA GLY A 117 -1.43 8.85 6.48
C GLY A 117 -2.78 8.84 7.20
N LEU A 118 -3.78 8.30 6.53
CA LEU A 118 -5.17 8.36 6.97
C LEU A 118 -5.64 7.05 7.62
N ARG A 119 -6.52 7.17 8.61
CA ARG A 119 -7.14 6.05 9.34
C ARG A 119 -8.62 6.32 9.69
N SER A 120 -9.30 7.15 8.91
CA SER A 120 -10.72 7.50 9.01
C SER A 120 -11.07 8.53 10.07
N ILE A 121 -12.23 9.18 9.89
CA ILE A 121 -12.77 10.14 10.83
C ILE A 121 -13.37 9.39 12.04
N THR A 122 -14.30 8.46 11.79
CA THR A 122 -15.14 7.93 12.88
C THR A 122 -14.50 6.79 13.66
N LEU A 123 -13.49 6.12 13.07
CA LEU A 123 -12.84 4.93 13.64
C LEU A 123 -13.85 3.90 14.17
N ASN A 124 -14.98 3.71 13.48
CA ASN A 124 -16.02 2.75 13.83
C ASN A 124 -15.43 1.38 14.25
N GLY A 125 -15.83 0.90 15.43
CA GLY A 125 -15.27 -0.32 16.02
C GLY A 125 -15.76 -1.65 15.43
N THR A 126 -16.54 -1.63 14.34
CA THR A 126 -17.12 -2.85 13.76
C THR A 126 -16.60 -3.12 12.34
N SER A 127 -16.12 -4.34 12.11
CA SER A 127 -15.70 -4.77 10.77
C SER A 127 -16.83 -4.72 9.74
N ASP A 128 -18.06 -4.94 10.19
CA ASP A 128 -19.26 -4.88 9.34
C ASP A 128 -19.48 -3.49 8.75
N TYR A 129 -19.19 -2.42 9.49
CA TYR A 129 -19.26 -1.06 8.99
C TYR A 129 -18.31 -0.88 7.80
N TRP A 130 -17.03 -1.18 7.98
CA TRP A 130 -15.99 -0.99 6.96
C TRP A 130 -16.17 -1.89 5.74
N SER A 131 -16.49 -3.16 5.96
CA SER A 131 -16.65 -4.15 4.87
C SER A 131 -17.85 -3.88 3.97
N LYS A 132 -18.90 -3.23 4.48
CA LYS A 132 -20.16 -2.95 3.75
C LYS A 132 -20.27 -1.51 3.25
N LEU A 133 -19.36 -0.63 3.67
CA LEU A 133 -19.34 0.76 3.26
C LEU A 133 -19.17 0.86 1.74
N ASP A 134 -19.97 1.71 1.11
CA ASP A 134 -19.86 1.99 -0.32
C ASP A 134 -18.70 2.95 -0.61
N THR A 135 -18.43 3.20 -1.90
CA THR A 135 -17.30 4.06 -2.31
C THR A 135 -17.42 5.47 -1.72
N ASP A 136 -18.64 6.03 -1.66
CA ASP A 136 -18.89 7.37 -1.13
C ASP A 136 -18.75 7.43 0.39
N GLY A 137 -19.16 6.39 1.12
CA GLY A 137 -18.89 6.27 2.55
C GLY A 137 -17.39 6.18 2.85
N TRP A 138 -16.64 5.36 2.10
CA TRP A 138 -15.18 5.32 2.21
C TRP A 138 -14.55 6.68 1.91
N LYS A 139 -15.11 7.42 0.95
CA LYS A 139 -14.66 8.77 0.60
C LYS A 139 -14.94 9.75 1.74
N ALA A 140 -16.12 9.70 2.35
CA ALA A 140 -16.46 10.53 3.49
C ALA A 140 -15.51 10.30 4.67
N GLU A 141 -15.12 9.05 4.92
CA GLU A 141 -14.19 8.69 5.99
C GLU A 141 -12.74 9.10 5.68
N MET A 142 -12.24 8.81 4.48
CA MET A 142 -10.82 8.99 4.18
C MET A 142 -10.53 10.35 3.56
N VAL A 143 -11.24 10.73 2.51
CA VAL A 143 -11.02 12.05 1.89
C VAL A 143 -11.48 13.16 2.84
N GLY A 144 -12.57 12.95 3.58
CA GLY A 144 -12.98 13.89 4.63
C GLY A 144 -11.88 14.10 5.68
N GLU A 145 -11.20 13.03 6.13
CA GLU A 145 -10.07 13.17 7.04
C GLU A 145 -8.90 13.92 6.41
N ARG A 146 -8.59 13.65 5.14
CA ARG A 146 -7.55 14.40 4.41
C ARG A 146 -7.84 15.90 4.36
N ASP A 147 -9.09 16.28 4.13
CA ASP A 147 -9.52 17.68 4.09
C ASP A 147 -9.43 18.33 5.48
N LEU A 148 -9.75 17.58 6.55
CA LEU A 148 -9.58 18.03 7.93
C LEU A 148 -8.11 18.26 8.27
N LEU A 149 -7.21 17.32 7.95
CA LEU A 149 -5.78 17.47 8.14
C LEU A 149 -5.20 18.63 7.33
N ALA A 150 -5.62 18.78 6.09
CA ALA A 150 -5.13 19.86 5.24
C ALA A 150 -5.52 21.25 5.75
N SER A 151 -6.72 21.37 6.31
CA SER A 151 -7.23 22.63 6.87
C SER A 151 -6.75 22.92 8.28
N HIS A 152 -6.82 21.95 9.19
CA HIS A 152 -6.60 22.16 10.62
C HIS A 152 -5.17 21.88 11.06
N ALA A 153 -4.46 20.94 10.41
CA ALA A 153 -3.03 20.71 10.62
C ALA A 153 -2.16 21.43 9.57
N ALA A 154 -2.74 22.19 8.63
CA ALA A 154 -2.03 22.94 7.61
C ALA A 154 -1.01 22.09 6.81
N ILE A 155 -1.35 20.82 6.54
CA ILE A 155 -0.54 19.91 5.73
C ILE A 155 -1.02 19.99 4.28
N PRO A 156 -0.14 20.12 3.27
CA PRO A 156 -0.58 20.03 1.88
C PRO A 156 -1.31 18.71 1.62
N ALA A 157 -2.54 18.75 1.10
CA ALA A 157 -3.30 17.52 0.82
C ALA A 157 -2.57 16.58 -0.15
N SER A 158 -1.67 17.12 -0.99
CA SER A 158 -0.77 16.36 -1.88
C SER A 158 0.27 15.51 -1.16
N ASP A 159 0.56 15.81 0.11
CA ASP A 159 1.52 15.06 0.92
C ASP A 159 0.85 13.90 1.66
N ILE A 160 -0.50 13.89 1.72
CA ILE A 160 -1.31 12.90 2.43
C ILE A 160 -1.80 11.86 1.42
N VAL A 161 -0.93 10.88 1.14
CA VAL A 161 -1.11 9.93 0.03
C VAL A 161 -1.31 8.48 0.45
N GLY A 162 -1.18 8.20 1.74
CA GLY A 162 -1.28 6.87 2.33
C GLY A 162 -2.56 6.65 3.15
N MET A 163 -3.06 5.43 3.15
CA MET A 163 -4.19 5.00 3.99
C MET A 163 -3.89 3.68 4.70
N ARG A 164 -4.40 3.53 5.93
CA ARG A 164 -4.59 2.24 6.59
C ARG A 164 -6.02 2.15 7.13
N ALA A 165 -6.76 1.15 6.66
CA ALA A 165 -8.13 0.90 7.06
C ALA A 165 -8.21 0.54 8.56
N PRO A 166 -9.20 1.05 9.30
CA PRO A 166 -9.48 0.63 10.66
C PRO A 166 -9.71 -0.88 10.74
N LEU A 167 -9.23 -1.50 11.83
CA LEU A 167 -9.26 -2.95 12.04
C LEU A 167 -8.58 -3.78 10.93
N LEU A 168 -7.82 -3.13 10.03
CA LEU A 168 -7.32 -3.73 8.78
C LEU A 168 -8.43 -4.28 7.87
N GLN A 169 -9.67 -3.80 8.08
CA GLN A 169 -10.85 -4.23 7.35
C GLN A 169 -11.05 -3.33 6.13
N THR A 170 -10.68 -3.82 4.94
CA THR A 170 -10.95 -3.08 3.70
C THR A 170 -12.40 -3.25 3.24
N GLY A 171 -12.84 -2.39 2.32
CA GLY A 171 -14.16 -2.44 1.69
C GLY A 171 -14.16 -3.17 0.34
N GLY A 172 -13.16 -4.01 0.08
CA GLY A 172 -12.95 -4.63 -1.21
C GLY A 172 -12.82 -3.59 -2.32
N ASP A 173 -13.56 -3.74 -3.41
CA ASP A 173 -13.50 -2.80 -4.53
C ASP A 173 -14.00 -1.38 -4.17
N ASN A 174 -14.87 -1.22 -3.18
CA ASN A 174 -15.38 0.11 -2.80
C ASN A 174 -14.28 1.00 -2.24
N SER A 175 -13.47 0.49 -1.32
CA SER A 175 -12.37 1.27 -0.72
C SER A 175 -11.26 1.54 -1.74
N TYR A 176 -10.95 0.58 -2.61
CA TYR A 176 -9.88 0.72 -3.59
C TYR A 176 -10.26 1.60 -4.78
N LYS A 177 -11.54 1.60 -5.18
CA LYS A 177 -12.07 2.58 -6.13
C LYS A 177 -11.95 3.99 -5.56
N MET A 178 -12.33 4.19 -4.30
CA MET A 178 -12.16 5.47 -3.61
C MET A 178 -10.70 5.92 -3.62
N LEU A 179 -9.75 5.06 -3.23
CA LEU A 179 -8.32 5.38 -3.25
C LEU A 179 -7.86 5.86 -4.63
N LYS A 180 -8.22 5.10 -5.67
CA LYS A 180 -7.79 5.39 -7.04
C LYS A 180 -8.38 6.69 -7.58
N GLU A 181 -9.68 6.92 -7.38
CA GLU A 181 -10.38 8.11 -7.88
C GLU A 181 -9.96 9.38 -7.15
N ASN A 182 -9.43 9.27 -5.92
CA ASN A 182 -9.05 10.41 -5.09
C ASN A 182 -7.53 10.59 -4.94
N GLY A 183 -6.75 9.97 -5.83
CA GLY A 183 -5.32 10.24 -5.99
C GLY A 183 -4.42 9.71 -4.87
N PHE A 184 -4.84 8.67 -4.15
CA PHE A 184 -3.98 8.02 -3.17
C PHE A 184 -2.86 7.24 -3.86
N LEU A 185 -1.69 7.22 -3.23
CA LEU A 185 -0.53 6.49 -3.71
C LEU A 185 -0.56 5.03 -3.26
N TYR A 186 -0.91 4.79 -1.99
CA TYR A 186 -0.83 3.45 -1.43
C TYR A 186 -1.85 3.15 -0.33
N ASP A 187 -2.17 1.86 -0.20
CA ASP A 187 -2.83 1.25 0.96
C ASP A 187 -1.82 0.45 1.79
N SER A 188 -1.94 0.47 3.11
CA SER A 188 -1.21 -0.41 4.04
C SER A 188 -2.14 -1.15 4.98
N SER A 189 -3.16 -1.81 4.43
CA SER A 189 -4.20 -2.51 5.19
C SER A 189 -4.18 -4.03 4.99
N ILE A 190 -3.62 -4.53 3.89
CA ILE A 190 -3.67 -5.97 3.55
C ILE A 190 -2.56 -6.74 4.28
N PRO A 191 -2.90 -7.68 5.18
CA PRO A 191 -1.90 -8.54 5.82
C PRO A 191 -1.37 -9.60 4.87
N HIS A 192 -0.10 -9.96 5.06
CA HIS A 192 0.54 -11.09 4.38
C HIS A 192 1.04 -12.11 5.41
N ASN A 193 0.65 -13.37 5.24
CA ASN A 193 1.03 -14.46 6.13
C ASN A 193 2.36 -15.11 5.72
N ARG A 194 3.47 -14.46 6.07
CA ARG A 194 4.82 -14.99 5.78
C ARG A 194 5.13 -16.32 6.46
N VAL A 195 4.45 -16.68 7.55
CA VAL A 195 4.68 -17.97 8.25
C VAL A 195 4.33 -19.14 7.34
N LYS A 196 3.24 -19.00 6.55
CA LYS A 196 2.84 -20.00 5.55
C LYS A 196 3.77 -20.03 4.34
N ASP A 197 4.45 -18.92 4.04
CA ASP A 197 5.32 -18.75 2.87
C ASP A 197 6.82 -18.95 3.20
N GLY A 198 7.11 -19.88 4.11
CA GLY A 198 8.50 -20.23 4.48
C GLY A 198 9.27 -19.09 5.15
N GLY A 199 8.57 -18.12 5.73
CA GLY A 199 9.13 -16.96 6.42
C GLY A 199 9.51 -15.79 5.50
N LYS A 200 9.30 -15.90 4.18
CA LYS A 200 9.67 -14.84 3.23
C LYS A 200 8.70 -13.66 3.29
N PRO A 201 9.19 -12.40 3.35
CA PRO A 201 8.32 -11.24 3.28
C PRO A 201 7.80 -11.02 1.85
N MET A 202 6.63 -10.42 1.74
CA MET A 202 6.12 -9.85 0.50
C MET A 202 6.59 -8.40 0.37
N PHE A 203 7.23 -8.06 -0.75
CA PHE A 203 7.57 -6.67 -1.08
C PHE A 203 6.33 -5.88 -1.54
N PRO A 204 6.35 -4.54 -1.46
CA PRO A 204 5.29 -3.71 -2.03
C PRO A 204 5.08 -3.99 -3.52
N TYR A 205 3.83 -3.93 -3.96
CA TYR A 205 3.44 -4.20 -5.34
C TYR A 205 2.21 -3.39 -5.72
N THR A 206 1.91 -3.32 -7.02
CA THR A 206 0.79 -2.54 -7.55
C THR A 206 -0.39 -3.42 -7.94
N LEU A 207 -1.58 -2.83 -7.98
CA LEU A 207 -2.83 -3.52 -8.28
C LEU A 207 -3.24 -3.50 -9.75
N ASP A 208 -2.29 -3.26 -10.66
CA ASP A 208 -2.45 -3.37 -12.11
C ASP A 208 -2.99 -4.74 -12.56
N TYR A 209 -2.62 -5.79 -11.81
CA TYR A 209 -3.03 -7.17 -12.03
C TYR A 209 -3.93 -7.69 -10.90
N ARG A 210 -4.78 -6.83 -10.33
CA ARG A 210 -5.66 -7.13 -9.17
C ARG A 210 -4.83 -7.46 -7.92
N LEU A 211 -5.47 -7.94 -6.86
CA LEU A 211 -4.76 -8.48 -5.71
C LEU A 211 -4.04 -9.78 -6.10
N GLN A 212 -2.72 -9.80 -5.87
CA GLN A 212 -1.84 -10.90 -6.29
C GLN A 212 -1.46 -11.83 -5.13
N THR A 213 -1.88 -11.52 -3.90
CA THR A 213 -1.66 -12.32 -2.69
C THR A 213 -2.98 -12.85 -2.13
N PRO A 214 -2.96 -13.90 -1.30
CA PRO A 214 -4.17 -14.37 -0.61
C PRO A 214 -4.84 -13.25 0.20
N CYS A 215 -6.17 -13.18 0.12
CA CYS A 215 -6.96 -12.29 0.94
C CYS A 215 -7.11 -12.88 2.35
N ILE A 216 -6.49 -12.27 3.35
CA ILE A 216 -6.55 -12.73 4.75
C ILE A 216 -7.80 -12.20 5.46
N ILE A 217 -8.17 -10.94 5.21
CA ILE A 217 -9.33 -10.27 5.79
C ILE A 217 -10.24 -9.82 4.65
N ALA A 218 -11.32 -10.56 4.41
CA ALA A 218 -12.28 -10.24 3.36
C ALA A 218 -13.23 -9.10 3.77
N PRO A 219 -13.76 -8.31 2.81
CA PRO A 219 -13.49 -8.37 1.37
C PRO A 219 -12.16 -7.70 0.99
N CYS A 220 -11.52 -8.21 -0.07
CA CYS A 220 -10.34 -7.61 -0.71
C CYS A 220 -10.66 -7.18 -2.15
N PRO A 221 -9.93 -6.21 -2.75
CA PRO A 221 -10.20 -5.75 -4.11
C PRO A 221 -10.09 -6.88 -5.13
N GLN A 222 -11.08 -7.01 -6.00
CA GLN A 222 -11.09 -7.99 -7.09
C GLN A 222 -10.81 -7.33 -8.45
N ASN A 223 -11.00 -6.02 -8.57
CA ASN A 223 -10.71 -5.26 -9.79
C ASN A 223 -9.24 -4.84 -9.88
N LYS A 224 -8.88 -4.29 -11.04
CA LYS A 224 -7.57 -3.71 -11.30
C LYS A 224 -7.56 -2.24 -10.91
N TYR A 225 -6.52 -1.81 -10.20
CA TYR A 225 -6.28 -0.40 -9.87
C TYR A 225 -4.86 -0.03 -10.30
N PRO A 226 -4.64 0.22 -11.62
CA PRO A 226 -3.31 0.48 -12.16
C PRO A 226 -2.55 1.58 -11.42
N GLY A 227 -1.30 1.32 -11.04
CA GLY A 227 -0.42 2.25 -10.33
C GLY A 227 -0.79 2.55 -8.87
N LEU A 228 -1.87 1.97 -8.32
CA LEU A 228 -2.15 2.03 -6.89
C LEU A 228 -1.32 0.95 -6.17
N TRP A 229 -0.54 1.38 -5.19
CA TRP A 229 0.34 0.49 -4.44
C TRP A 229 -0.40 -0.15 -3.26
N THR A 230 -0.01 -1.38 -2.94
CA THR A 230 -0.22 -1.94 -1.61
C THR A 230 1.15 -2.14 -0.95
N ILE A 231 1.25 -1.73 0.31
CA ILE A 231 2.39 -2.02 1.20
C ILE A 231 1.91 -3.13 2.15
N PRO A 232 2.21 -4.41 1.85
CA PRO A 232 1.68 -5.53 2.61
C PRO A 232 2.18 -5.52 4.05
N MET A 233 1.27 -5.79 4.98
CA MET A 233 1.61 -5.96 6.39
C MET A 233 2.09 -7.39 6.63
N ASN A 234 3.41 -7.59 6.50
CA ASN A 234 4.06 -8.87 6.73
C ASN A 234 3.93 -9.30 8.21
N MET A 235 3.02 -10.22 8.50
CA MET A 235 2.72 -10.68 9.87
C MET A 235 3.96 -11.35 10.49
N TRP A 236 4.28 -11.04 11.75
CA TRP A 236 5.47 -11.61 12.40
C TRP A 236 5.25 -13.00 13.01
N PHE A 237 4.03 -13.34 13.41
CA PHE A 237 3.66 -14.59 14.06
C PHE A 237 2.33 -15.11 13.51
#